data_AF-A0A2E2SS20-F1
#
_entry.id   AF-A0A2E2SS20-F1
#
_cell.length_a   1.000
_cell.length_b   1.000
_cell.length_c   1.000
_cell.angle_alpha   90.00
_cell.angle_beta   90.00
_cell.angle_gamma   90.00
#
_symmetry.space_group_name_H-M   'P 1'
#
loop_
_entity.id
_entity.type
_entity.pdbx_description
1 polymer ?
#
loop_
_entity_poly.entity_id
_entity_poly.type
_entity_poly.pdbx_seq_one_letter_code
_entity_poly.pdbx_strand_id
1 'polypeptide(L)'
;MTKLSDKHIQEFKDLMEEKGEKEVSWDEASDAGYRLVGLVELLLKHQWEEDGWKRRLENEPKGFRLPGNGRNCAICGNSTTEETNWYDKWGIKCLTCQKAIDKRKIPGSIAKTDENRYSPYDMQSRFGLKTPTLRSWVKKGILNARIIYADSGRPHYYLYLIKDNKDFLPPKKLTEPQMVKEEKDGKTWHRMEPWYKFVDPHKHLAGYKIMDYLKVVEKTE
;
A
#
# COMPACT_ATOMS: atom_id res chain seq x y z
N MET A 1 12.89 -28.04 -1.92
CA MET A 1 12.73 -27.92 -3.37
C MET A 1 12.03 -29.16 -3.87
N THR A 2 10.77 -29.01 -4.26
CA THR A 2 10.02 -30.06 -4.95
C THR A 2 10.71 -30.37 -6.27
N LYS A 3 10.98 -31.66 -6.53
CA LYS A 3 11.62 -32.08 -7.78
C LYS A 3 10.54 -32.24 -8.86
N LEU A 4 10.68 -31.51 -9.97
CA LEU A 4 9.80 -31.69 -11.12
C LEU A 4 10.18 -32.97 -11.87
N SER A 5 9.17 -33.70 -12.33
CA SER A 5 9.37 -34.85 -13.20
C SER A 5 9.51 -34.38 -14.64
N ASP A 6 10.22 -35.14 -15.47
CA ASP A 6 10.34 -34.86 -16.91
C ASP A 6 8.97 -34.76 -17.58
N LYS A 7 7.99 -35.56 -17.14
CA LYS A 7 6.60 -35.48 -17.59
C LYS A 7 6.00 -34.09 -17.34
N HIS A 8 6.16 -33.53 -16.13
CA HIS A 8 5.62 -32.21 -15.83
C HIS A 8 6.38 -31.08 -16.54
N ILE A 9 7.68 -31.26 -16.81
CA ILE A 9 8.46 -30.30 -17.62
C ILE A 9 7.96 -30.31 -19.06
N GLN A 10 7.67 -31.49 -19.62
CA GLN A 10 7.08 -31.61 -20.96
C GLN A 10 5.69 -30.96 -21.02
N GLU A 11 4.79 -31.27 -20.07
CA GLU A 11 3.47 -30.64 -20.01
C GLU A 11 3.56 -29.11 -19.91
N PHE A 12 4.52 -28.59 -19.15
CA PHE A 12 4.74 -27.15 -19.03
C PHE A 12 5.30 -26.53 -20.31
N LYS A 13 6.23 -27.21 -20.99
CA LYS A 13 6.75 -26.81 -22.30
C LYS A 13 5.62 -26.70 -23.32
N ASP A 14 4.77 -27.73 -23.41
CA ASP A 14 3.64 -27.78 -24.35
C ASP A 14 2.69 -26.60 -24.12
N LEU A 15 2.40 -26.25 -22.86
CA LEU A 15 1.59 -25.07 -22.50
C LEU A 15 2.26 -23.74 -22.86
N MET A 16 3.58 -23.64 -22.73
CA MET A 16 4.33 -22.43 -23.12
C MET A 16 4.31 -22.24 -24.64
N GLU A 17 4.39 -23.32 -25.41
CA GLU A 17 4.32 -23.30 -26.87
C GLU A 17 2.90 -23.04 -27.38
N GLU A 18 1.86 -23.60 -26.73
CA GLU A 18 0.46 -23.31 -27.08
C GLU A 18 0.12 -21.82 -26.94
N LYS A 19 0.68 -21.17 -25.90
CA LYS A 19 0.43 -19.75 -25.60
C LYS A 19 1.45 -18.79 -26.21
N GLY A 20 2.55 -19.32 -26.71
CA GLY A 20 3.65 -18.55 -27.29
C GLY A 20 3.63 -18.62 -28.81
N GLU A 21 4.25 -17.64 -29.46
CA GLU A 21 4.48 -17.68 -30.91
C GLU A 21 5.85 -18.30 -31.27
N LYS A 22 6.50 -18.97 -30.31
CA LYS A 22 7.85 -19.51 -30.46
C LYS A 22 7.98 -20.92 -29.88
N GLU A 23 8.83 -21.71 -30.52
CA GLU A 23 9.32 -22.98 -29.97
C GLU A 23 10.10 -22.71 -28.67
N VAL A 24 9.91 -23.58 -27.68
CA VAL A 24 10.52 -23.47 -26.35
C VAL A 24 11.52 -24.60 -26.19
N SER A 25 12.74 -24.32 -25.73
CA SER A 25 13.71 -25.38 -25.47
C SER A 25 13.41 -26.12 -24.16
N TRP A 26 13.91 -27.34 -24.01
CA TRP A 26 13.79 -28.09 -22.76
C TRP A 26 14.39 -27.33 -21.56
N ASP A 27 15.56 -26.72 -21.74
CA ASP A 27 16.24 -25.96 -20.68
C ASP A 27 15.43 -24.72 -20.27
N GLU A 28 14.82 -24.02 -21.23
CA GLU A 28 13.92 -22.89 -20.96
C GLU A 28 12.68 -23.34 -20.18
N ALA A 29 12.04 -24.43 -20.60
CA ALA A 29 10.87 -24.98 -19.91
C ALA A 29 11.20 -25.48 -18.50
N SER A 30 12.34 -26.16 -18.34
CA SER A 30 12.82 -26.67 -17.05
C SER A 30 13.11 -25.53 -16.07
N ASP A 31 13.91 -24.53 -16.46
CA ASP A 31 14.23 -23.37 -15.61
C ASP A 31 12.97 -22.58 -15.23
N ALA A 32 12.10 -22.29 -16.21
CA ALA A 32 10.84 -21.60 -15.95
C ALA A 32 9.91 -22.41 -15.03
N GLY A 33 9.84 -23.73 -15.21
CA GLY A 33 9.04 -24.63 -14.37
C GLY A 33 9.52 -24.62 -12.92
N TYR A 34 10.83 -24.75 -12.68
CA TYR A 34 11.40 -24.69 -11.33
C TYR A 34 11.21 -23.33 -10.67
N ARG A 35 11.30 -22.22 -11.43
CA ARG A 35 11.01 -20.87 -10.92
C ARG A 35 9.56 -20.71 -10.51
N LEU A 36 8.62 -21.23 -11.31
CA LEU A 36 7.19 -21.19 -11.00
C LEU A 36 6.89 -21.99 -9.72
N VAL A 37 7.39 -23.22 -9.62
CA VAL A 37 7.23 -24.04 -8.41
C VAL A 37 7.84 -23.35 -7.19
N GLY A 38 9.04 -22.79 -7.31
CA GLY A 38 9.69 -22.04 -6.23
C GLY A 38 8.87 -20.83 -5.77
N LEU A 39 8.26 -20.10 -6.71
CA LEU A 39 7.34 -19.00 -6.38
C LEU A 39 6.10 -19.51 -5.63
N VAL A 40 5.48 -20.61 -6.10
CA VAL A 40 4.31 -21.20 -5.44
C VAL A 40 4.66 -21.71 -4.04
N GLU A 41 5.80 -22.36 -3.84
CA GLU A 41 6.28 -22.80 -2.53
C GLU A 41 6.43 -21.61 -1.56
N LEU A 42 6.99 -20.49 -2.03
CA LEU A 42 7.14 -19.27 -1.25
C LEU A 42 5.77 -18.67 -0.86
N LEU A 43 4.85 -18.58 -1.81
CA LEU A 43 3.49 -18.06 -1.57
C LEU A 43 2.72 -18.95 -0.58
N LEU A 44 2.79 -20.28 -0.73
CA LEU A 44 2.15 -21.23 0.19
C LEU A 44 2.73 -21.12 1.60
N LYS A 45 4.05 -20.96 1.72
CA LYS A 45 4.69 -20.74 3.02
C LYS A 45 4.15 -19.49 3.71
N HIS A 46 4.04 -18.37 3.00
CA HIS A 46 3.48 -17.14 3.56
C HIS A 46 2.00 -17.29 3.93
N GLN A 47 1.20 -17.95 3.08
CA GLN A 47 -0.21 -18.23 3.38
C GLN A 47 -0.35 -19.06 4.65
N TRP A 48 0.45 -20.11 4.82
CA TRP A 48 0.43 -20.96 6.01
C TRP A 48 0.84 -20.21 7.28
N GLU A 49 1.83 -19.31 7.19
CA GLU A 49 2.21 -18.43 8.29
C GLU A 49 1.05 -17.51 8.69
N GLU A 50 0.42 -16.83 7.73
CA GLU A 50 -0.72 -15.94 8.00
C GLU A 50 -1.93 -16.69 8.56
N ASP A 51 -2.24 -17.87 8.04
CA ASP A 51 -3.33 -18.70 8.55
C ASP A 51 -3.02 -19.22 9.95
N GLY A 52 -1.75 -19.51 10.24
CA GLY A 52 -1.28 -19.78 11.60
C GLY A 52 -1.53 -18.60 12.54
N TRP A 53 -1.27 -17.37 12.09
CA TRP A 53 -1.55 -16.18 12.89
C TRP A 53 -3.04 -15.97 13.11
N LYS A 54 -3.88 -16.18 12.08
CA LYS A 54 -5.34 -16.10 12.21
C LYS A 54 -5.87 -17.11 13.22
N ARG A 55 -5.42 -18.37 13.17
CA ARG A 55 -5.76 -19.39 14.17
C ARG A 55 -5.32 -18.99 15.57
N ARG A 56 -4.11 -18.44 15.71
CA ARG A 56 -3.60 -17.97 17.01
C ARG A 56 -4.47 -16.88 17.63
N LEU A 57 -5.11 -16.02 16.82
CA LEU A 57 -6.04 -14.99 17.34
C LEU A 57 -7.29 -15.57 18.01
N GLU A 58 -7.66 -16.83 17.76
CA GLU A 58 -8.76 -17.50 18.46
C GLU A 58 -8.46 -17.62 19.96
N ASN A 59 -7.19 -17.88 20.30
CA ASN A 59 -6.72 -17.99 21.69
C ASN A 59 -6.15 -16.67 22.24
N GLU A 60 -5.65 -15.78 21.36
CA GLU A 60 -5.08 -14.48 21.70
C GLU A 60 -5.84 -13.33 21.00
N PRO A 61 -7.12 -13.07 21.34
CA PRO A 61 -7.99 -12.16 20.57
C PRO A 61 -7.59 -10.68 20.63
N LYS A 62 -6.73 -10.31 21.59
CA LYS A 62 -6.15 -8.96 21.70
C LYS A 62 -4.96 -8.75 20.76
N GLY A 63 -4.46 -9.83 20.14
CA GLY A 63 -3.26 -9.83 19.34
C GLY A 63 -2.02 -10.29 20.10
N PHE A 64 -0.92 -10.41 19.35
CA PHE A 64 0.34 -10.94 19.82
C PHE A 64 1.52 -10.37 19.03
N ARG A 65 2.72 -10.54 19.58
CA ARG A 65 3.98 -10.26 18.86
C ARG A 65 4.29 -11.38 17.86
N LEU A 66 4.71 -11.00 16.67
CA LEU A 66 5.23 -11.92 15.66
C LEU A 66 6.75 -12.11 15.83
N PRO A 67 7.27 -13.34 15.66
CA PRO A 67 8.71 -13.57 15.67
C PRO A 67 9.37 -12.98 14.41
N GLY A 68 10.63 -12.52 14.51
CA GLY A 68 11.44 -12.05 13.39
C GLY A 68 11.28 -10.57 13.00
N ASN A 69 12.16 -10.12 12.09
CA ASN A 69 12.34 -8.73 11.68
C ASN A 69 11.86 -8.48 10.24
N GLY A 70 11.81 -7.22 9.82
CA GLY A 70 11.63 -6.83 8.41
C GLY A 70 10.17 -6.72 7.94
N ARG A 71 9.21 -6.67 8.86
CA ARG A 71 7.80 -6.40 8.53
C ARG A 71 7.52 -4.91 8.54
N ASN A 72 6.59 -4.44 7.73
CA ASN A 72 6.22 -3.03 7.70
C ASN A 72 4.90 -2.79 8.43
N CYS A 73 4.83 -1.70 9.18
CA CYS A 73 3.60 -1.29 9.84
C CYS A 73 2.55 -0.85 8.80
N ALA A 74 1.37 -1.48 8.80
CA ALA A 74 0.29 -1.13 7.87
C ALA A 74 -0.31 0.28 8.09
N ILE A 75 0.12 1.01 9.13
CA ILE A 75 -0.36 2.36 9.43
C ILE A 75 0.66 3.42 9.03
N CYS A 76 1.90 3.31 9.52
CA CYS A 76 2.93 4.34 9.31
C CYS A 76 3.97 3.96 8.25
N GLY A 77 4.00 2.71 7.79
CA GLY A 77 4.97 2.21 6.82
C GLY A 77 6.36 1.90 7.38
N ASN A 78 6.66 2.28 8.64
CA ASN A 78 7.96 1.97 9.24
C ASN A 78 8.20 0.47 9.34
N SER A 79 9.44 0.06 9.10
CA SER A 79 9.91 -1.28 9.43
C SER A 79 9.77 -1.55 10.92
N THR A 80 9.40 -2.77 11.26
CA THR A 80 9.22 -3.27 12.62
C THR A 80 10.24 -4.36 12.91
N THR A 81 10.70 -4.38 14.15
CA THR A 81 11.55 -5.43 14.71
C THR A 81 10.69 -6.46 15.42
N GLU A 82 11.28 -7.60 15.79
CA GLU A 82 10.62 -8.63 16.61
C GLU A 82 10.05 -8.05 17.92
N GLU A 83 10.75 -7.10 18.54
CA GLU A 83 10.30 -6.46 19.78
C GLU A 83 9.13 -5.50 19.58
N THR A 84 8.98 -4.94 18.38
CA THR A 84 8.10 -3.79 18.10
C THR A 84 6.97 -4.11 17.14
N ASN A 85 6.94 -5.29 16.54
CA ASN A 85 5.84 -5.70 15.69
C ASN A 85 4.66 -6.22 16.53
N TRP A 86 3.45 -6.05 16.02
CA TRP A 86 2.22 -6.49 16.64
C TRP A 86 1.23 -6.93 15.57
N TYR A 87 0.59 -8.06 15.79
CA TYR A 87 -0.48 -8.59 14.95
C TYR A 87 -1.75 -8.74 15.77
N ASP A 88 -2.87 -8.23 15.26
CA ASP A 88 -4.20 -8.47 15.80
C ASP A 88 -5.19 -8.65 14.63
N LYS A 89 -6.49 -8.66 14.92
CA LYS A 89 -7.56 -8.78 13.89
C LYS A 89 -7.52 -7.73 12.76
N TRP A 90 -6.77 -6.65 12.92
CA TRP A 90 -6.58 -5.59 11.93
C TRP A 90 -5.29 -5.72 11.11
N GLY A 91 -4.44 -6.70 11.42
CA GLY A 91 -3.18 -6.96 10.71
C GLY A 91 -1.93 -6.43 11.41
N ILE A 92 -0.81 -6.44 10.68
CA ILE A 92 0.53 -6.12 11.21
C ILE A 92 0.70 -4.60 11.40
N LYS A 93 1.25 -4.21 12.56
CA LYS A 93 1.59 -2.82 12.89
C LYS A 93 2.71 -2.73 13.91
N CYS A 94 3.29 -1.54 14.06
CA CYS A 94 4.24 -1.28 15.14
C CYS A 94 3.51 -1.04 16.47
N LEU A 95 4.18 -1.32 17.59
CA LEU A 95 3.65 -1.08 18.94
C LEU A 95 3.26 0.39 19.18
N THR A 96 3.96 1.34 18.56
CA THR A 96 3.60 2.77 18.64
C THR A 96 2.22 3.04 18.04
N CYS A 97 1.91 2.43 16.89
CA CYS A 97 0.59 2.54 16.27
C CYS A 97 -0.46 1.71 17.03
N GLN A 98 -0.10 0.54 17.57
CA GLN A 98 -0.97 -0.25 18.45
C GLN A 98 -1.42 0.57 19.66
N LYS A 99 -0.48 1.19 20.39
CA LYS A 99 -0.77 2.07 21.54
C LYS A 99 -1.74 3.19 21.17
N ALA A 100 -1.65 3.73 19.95
CA ALA A 100 -2.57 4.77 19.48
C ALA A 100 -3.99 4.25 19.23
N ILE A 101 -4.13 3.00 18.78
CA ILE A 101 -5.43 2.30 18.68
C ILE A 101 -6.00 2.04 20.06
N ASP A 102 -5.21 1.51 20.99
CA ASP A 102 -5.64 1.19 22.36
C ASP A 102 -6.13 2.45 23.09
N LYS A 103 -5.44 3.58 22.89
CA LYS A 103 -5.81 4.91 23.40
C LYS A 103 -6.93 5.59 22.60
N ARG A 104 -7.53 4.91 21.62
CA ARG A 104 -8.61 5.39 20.74
C ARG A 104 -8.28 6.71 20.02
N LYS A 105 -6.99 6.98 19.77
CA LYS A 105 -6.54 8.15 19.01
C LYS A 105 -6.76 7.96 17.51
N ILE A 106 -6.71 6.71 17.06
CA ILE A 106 -7.01 6.29 15.70
C ILE A 106 -7.85 5.00 15.74
N PRO A 107 -8.75 4.77 14.76
CA PRO A 107 -9.50 3.52 14.68
C PRO A 107 -8.61 2.38 14.17
N GLY A 108 -8.73 1.17 14.72
CA GLY A 108 -7.91 0.02 14.29
C GLY A 108 -8.12 -0.42 12.84
N SER A 109 -9.31 -0.17 12.29
CA SER A 109 -9.69 -0.53 10.91
C SER A 109 -8.78 0.05 9.83
N ILE A 110 -8.05 1.12 10.13
CA ILE A 110 -7.11 1.73 9.19
C ILE A 110 -5.86 0.87 8.95
N ALA A 111 -5.59 -0.13 9.80
CA ALA A 111 -4.51 -1.08 9.52
C ALA A 111 -4.91 -2.12 8.45
N LYS A 112 -6.21 -2.30 8.21
CA LYS A 112 -6.74 -3.25 7.22
C LYS A 112 -6.93 -2.62 5.84
N THR A 113 -7.26 -1.34 5.80
CA THR A 113 -7.45 -0.57 4.56
C THR A 113 -6.99 0.87 4.76
N ASP A 114 -6.41 1.47 3.73
CA ASP A 114 -5.98 2.86 3.72
C ASP A 114 -6.94 3.79 2.95
N GLU A 115 -8.06 3.28 2.44
CA GLU A 115 -9.00 4.02 1.57
C GLU A 115 -9.69 5.19 2.28
N ASN A 116 -9.87 5.10 3.60
CA ASN A 116 -10.59 6.07 4.42
C ASN A 116 -9.69 7.16 5.05
N ARG A 117 -8.43 7.22 4.62
CA ARG A 117 -7.42 8.13 5.16
C ARG A 117 -6.48 8.62 4.07
N TYR A 118 -5.85 9.76 4.32
CA TYR A 118 -4.65 10.18 3.60
C TYR A 118 -3.44 10.10 4.53
N SER A 119 -2.36 9.53 4.00
CA SER A 119 -1.01 9.67 4.55
C SER A 119 -0.34 10.97 4.07
N PRO A 120 0.78 11.41 4.67
CA PRO A 120 1.58 12.50 4.11
C PRO A 120 2.04 12.22 2.67
N TYR A 121 2.31 10.95 2.34
CA TYR A 121 2.65 10.53 0.99
C TYR A 121 1.46 10.72 0.04
N ASP A 122 0.26 10.29 0.42
CA ASP A 122 -0.96 10.50 -0.38
C ASP A 122 -1.21 11.99 -0.63
N MET A 123 -1.05 12.83 0.40
CA MET A 123 -1.24 14.29 0.27
C MET A 123 -0.24 14.90 -0.71
N GLN A 124 1.00 14.41 -0.71
CA GLN A 124 2.03 14.86 -1.65
C GLN A 124 1.77 14.36 -3.06
N SER A 125 1.51 13.07 -3.24
CA SER A 125 1.36 12.47 -4.57
C SER A 125 0.08 12.91 -5.28
N ARG A 126 -1.01 13.16 -4.53
CA ARG A 126 -2.32 13.51 -5.09
C ARG A 126 -2.57 15.01 -5.20
N PHE A 127 -1.95 15.82 -4.34
CA PHE A 127 -2.20 17.27 -4.27
C PHE A 127 -0.93 18.13 -4.27
N GLY A 128 0.26 17.54 -4.34
CA GLY A 128 1.52 18.27 -4.28
C GLY A 128 1.85 18.87 -2.90
N LEU A 129 1.11 18.49 -1.84
CA LEU A 129 1.25 19.09 -0.52
C LEU A 129 2.40 18.45 0.28
N LYS A 130 3.49 19.21 0.45
CA LYS A 130 4.65 18.78 1.24
C LYS A 130 4.38 18.83 2.75
N THR A 131 5.08 17.98 3.51
CA THR A 131 4.96 17.89 4.98
C THR A 131 5.00 19.22 5.74
N PRO A 132 5.87 20.20 5.42
CA PRO A 132 5.86 21.50 6.09
C PRO A 132 4.54 22.26 5.91
N THR A 133 3.97 22.24 4.70
CA THR A 133 2.66 22.85 4.39
C THR A 133 1.56 22.16 5.18
N LEU A 134 1.55 20.83 5.19
CA LEU A 134 0.57 20.04 5.96
C LEU A 134 0.61 20.38 7.45
N ARG A 135 1.81 20.47 8.05
CA ARG A 135 1.97 20.87 9.45
C ARG A 135 1.47 22.29 9.71
N SER A 136 1.72 23.21 8.78
CA SER A 136 1.20 24.59 8.84
C SER A 136 -0.33 24.61 8.77
N TRP A 137 -0.94 23.83 7.88
CA TRP A 137 -2.41 23.72 7.75
C TRP A 137 -3.05 23.13 9.00
N VAL A 138 -2.43 22.11 9.60
CA VAL A 138 -2.87 21.56 10.89
C VAL A 138 -2.78 22.60 12.00
N LYS A 139 -1.67 23.35 12.09
CA LYS A 139 -1.51 24.42 13.08
C LYS A 139 -2.56 25.54 12.91
N LYS A 140 -2.96 25.84 11.68
CA LYS A 140 -3.96 26.86 11.34
C LYS A 140 -5.41 26.36 11.43
N GLY A 141 -5.64 25.09 11.74
CA GLY A 141 -6.99 24.51 11.79
C GLY A 141 -7.64 24.31 10.42
N ILE A 142 -6.88 24.41 9.33
CA ILE A 142 -7.38 24.20 7.95
C ILE A 142 -7.59 22.70 7.69
N LEU A 143 -6.73 21.86 8.27
CA LEU A 143 -6.72 20.41 8.08
C LEU A 143 -6.70 19.70 9.43
N ASN A 144 -7.62 18.76 9.66
CA ASN A 144 -7.65 17.97 10.88
C ASN A 144 -6.74 16.74 10.74
N ALA A 145 -5.77 16.62 11.66
CA ALA A 145 -4.86 15.48 11.72
C ALA A 145 -5.02 14.68 13.02
N ARG A 146 -5.00 13.36 12.92
CA ARG A 146 -4.72 12.46 14.05
C ARG A 146 -3.21 12.24 14.10
N ILE A 147 -2.58 12.74 15.15
CA ILE A 147 -1.13 12.62 15.34
C ILE A 147 -0.85 11.43 16.26
N ILE A 148 -0.07 10.48 15.76
CA ILE A 148 0.49 9.38 16.54
C ILE A 148 1.80 9.89 17.12
N TYR A 149 1.98 9.81 18.44
CA TYR A 149 3.19 10.22 19.13
C TYR A 149 4.02 8.98 19.50
N ALA A 150 5.35 9.09 19.37
CA ALA A 150 6.27 8.13 19.93
C ALA A 150 6.33 8.28 21.47
N ASP A 151 6.93 7.29 22.15
CA ASP A 151 7.12 7.36 23.61
C ASP A 151 8.00 8.57 24.03
N SER A 152 8.83 9.11 23.12
CA SER A 152 9.60 10.34 23.33
C SER A 152 8.77 11.63 23.30
N GLY A 153 7.46 11.55 23.04
CA GLY A 153 6.58 12.71 22.89
C GLY A 153 6.70 13.42 21.54
N ARG A 154 7.60 12.98 20.65
CA ARG A 154 7.71 13.51 19.28
C ARG A 154 6.65 12.89 18.36
N PRO A 155 6.13 13.63 17.35
CA PRO A 155 5.24 13.06 16.35
C PRO A 155 5.92 11.89 15.62
N HIS A 156 5.31 10.72 15.71
CA HIS A 156 5.69 9.51 14.99
C HIS A 156 5.07 9.49 13.58
N TYR A 157 3.78 9.81 13.49
CA TYR A 157 3.06 9.77 12.21
C TYR A 157 1.86 10.72 12.20
N TYR A 158 1.56 11.26 11.03
CA TYR A 158 0.38 12.11 10.80
C TYR A 158 -0.62 11.34 9.94
N LEU A 159 -1.88 11.38 10.34
CA LEU A 159 -2.96 10.70 9.65
C LEU A 159 -4.11 11.67 9.41
N TYR A 160 -4.62 11.75 8.20
CA TYR A 160 -5.74 12.61 7.85
C TYR A 160 -6.95 11.74 7.50
N LEU A 161 -7.82 11.49 8.48
CA LEU A 161 -9.01 10.68 8.23
C LEU A 161 -10.00 11.48 7.38
N ILE A 162 -10.57 10.85 6.36
CA ILE A 162 -11.57 11.49 5.49
C ILE A 162 -12.78 11.93 6.31
N LYS A 163 -13.23 11.10 7.26
CA LYS A 163 -14.36 11.46 8.15
C LYS A 163 -14.12 12.72 8.99
N ASP A 164 -12.87 13.00 9.37
CA ASP A 164 -12.50 14.18 10.17
C ASP A 164 -12.37 15.43 9.27
N ASN A 165 -12.39 15.25 7.95
CA ASN A 165 -12.16 16.25 6.92
C ASN A 165 -13.17 16.14 5.77
N LYS A 166 -14.42 15.72 6.05
CA LYS A 166 -15.40 15.29 5.04
C LYS A 166 -15.71 16.32 3.95
N ASP A 167 -15.71 17.60 4.31
CA ASP A 167 -16.00 18.72 3.39
C ASP A 167 -14.70 19.30 2.77
N PHE A 168 -13.53 18.78 3.18
CA PHE A 168 -12.23 19.27 2.77
C PHE A 168 -11.49 18.28 1.88
N LEU A 169 -11.38 17.01 2.29
CA LEU A 169 -10.67 15.96 1.54
C LEU A 169 -11.67 15.12 0.72
N PRO A 170 -11.41 14.90 -0.58
CA PRO A 170 -12.22 14.00 -1.38
C PRO A 170 -11.98 12.52 -1.01
N PRO A 171 -12.91 11.61 -1.33
CA PRO A 171 -12.63 10.18 -1.42
C PRO A 171 -11.40 9.91 -2.28
N LYS A 172 -10.55 8.96 -1.87
CA LYS A 172 -9.33 8.60 -2.60
C LYS A 172 -9.60 8.22 -4.06
N LYS A 173 -10.72 7.57 -4.36
CA LYS A 173 -11.11 7.18 -5.72
C LYS A 173 -11.16 8.35 -6.71
N LEU A 174 -11.51 9.56 -6.26
CA LEU A 174 -11.56 10.73 -7.14
C LEU A 174 -10.17 11.24 -7.53
N THR A 175 -9.12 10.82 -6.84
CA THR A 175 -7.75 11.34 -7.02
C THR A 175 -6.75 10.22 -7.34
N GLU A 176 -7.24 9.09 -7.83
CA GLU A 176 -6.39 7.96 -8.23
C GLU A 176 -5.59 8.30 -9.49
N PRO A 177 -4.28 7.99 -9.52
CA PRO A 177 -3.49 8.18 -10.72
C PRO A 177 -3.99 7.24 -11.82
N GLN A 178 -3.88 7.68 -13.07
CA GLN A 178 -4.28 6.90 -14.23
C GLN A 178 -3.07 6.31 -14.93
N MET A 179 -3.20 5.08 -15.43
CA MET A 179 -2.17 4.44 -16.24
C MET A 179 -2.29 4.92 -17.69
N VAL A 180 -1.22 5.49 -18.23
CA VAL A 180 -1.12 5.94 -19.62
C VAL A 180 -0.15 5.04 -20.38
N LYS A 181 -0.50 4.74 -21.63
CA LYS A 181 0.36 4.03 -22.57
C LYS A 181 1.14 5.05 -23.41
N GLU A 182 2.43 4.81 -23.60
CA GLU A 182 3.33 5.62 -24.41
C GLU A 182 4.10 4.71 -25.36
N GLU A 183 3.98 4.92 -26.66
CA GLU A 183 4.77 4.20 -27.66
C GLU A 183 6.10 4.92 -27.88
N LYS A 184 7.21 4.25 -27.60
CA LYS A 184 8.56 4.78 -27.79
C LYS A 184 9.49 3.70 -28.33
N ASP A 185 10.15 3.98 -29.44
CA ASP A 185 11.07 3.06 -30.13
C ASP A 185 10.43 1.71 -30.48
N GLY A 186 9.14 1.73 -30.88
CA GLY A 186 8.37 0.53 -31.21
C GLY A 186 8.01 -0.34 -29.99
N LYS A 187 8.16 0.18 -28.77
CA LYS A 187 7.79 -0.49 -27.51
C LYS A 187 6.72 0.31 -26.77
N THR A 188 5.72 -0.40 -26.27
CA THR A 188 4.70 0.16 -25.37
C THR A 188 5.26 0.29 -23.95
N TRP A 189 5.30 1.51 -23.43
CA TRP A 189 5.60 1.83 -22.04
C TRP A 189 4.31 2.18 -21.31
N HIS A 190 4.23 1.79 -20.03
CA HIS A 190 3.13 2.16 -19.14
C HIS A 190 3.66 3.07 -18.03
N ARG A 191 3.06 4.23 -17.86
CA ARG A 191 3.39 5.15 -16.76
C ARG A 191 2.16 5.60 -16.00
N MET A 192 2.30 5.81 -14.70
CA MET A 192 1.24 6.37 -13.87
C MET A 192 1.31 7.89 -13.94
N GLU A 193 0.19 8.52 -14.26
CA GLU A 193 0.04 9.97 -14.36
C GLU A 193 -0.97 10.47 -13.32
N PRO A 194 -0.77 11.66 -12.75
CA PRO A 194 -1.66 12.19 -11.74
C PRO A 194 -3.04 12.49 -12.31
N TRP A 195 -4.08 12.28 -11.49
CA TRP A 195 -5.49 12.40 -11.86
C TRP A 195 -5.85 13.75 -12.52
N TYR A 196 -5.22 14.84 -12.09
CA TYR A 196 -5.51 16.21 -12.55
C TYR A 196 -5.06 16.48 -14.00
N LYS A 197 -4.35 15.56 -14.66
CA LYS A 197 -4.07 15.65 -16.11
C LYS A 197 -5.26 15.26 -17.00
N PHE A 198 -6.24 14.56 -16.45
CA PHE A 198 -7.33 13.94 -17.20
C PHE A 198 -8.69 14.61 -16.98
N VAL A 199 -8.77 15.49 -15.98
CA VAL A 199 -10.00 16.19 -15.60
C VAL A 199 -9.67 17.61 -15.18
N ASP A 200 -10.60 18.54 -15.34
CA ASP A 200 -10.52 19.87 -14.76
C ASP A 200 -10.58 19.76 -13.22
N PRO A 201 -9.51 20.06 -12.47
CA PRO A 201 -9.48 19.87 -11.03
C PRO A 201 -10.53 20.68 -10.27
N HIS A 202 -10.86 21.88 -10.76
CA HIS A 202 -11.84 22.75 -10.12
C HIS A 202 -13.26 22.21 -10.27
N LYS A 203 -13.60 21.64 -11.43
CA LYS A 203 -14.91 20.99 -11.65
C LYS A 203 -14.98 19.64 -10.97
N HIS A 204 -13.94 18.83 -11.09
CA HIS A 204 -13.91 17.46 -10.57
C HIS A 204 -13.99 17.41 -9.04
N LEU A 205 -13.39 18.39 -8.35
CA LEU A 205 -13.39 18.48 -6.89
C LEU A 205 -14.19 19.67 -6.34
N ALA A 206 -15.16 20.21 -7.10
CA ALA A 206 -15.92 21.43 -6.74
C ALA A 206 -16.61 21.37 -5.36
N GLY A 207 -16.88 20.18 -4.83
CA GLY A 207 -17.49 19.98 -3.51
C GLY A 207 -16.52 19.94 -2.33
N TYR A 208 -15.20 20.06 -2.57
CA TYR A 208 -14.17 19.87 -1.55
C TYR A 208 -13.33 21.12 -1.36
N LYS A 209 -13.29 21.63 -0.12
CA LYS A 209 -12.59 22.87 0.26
C LYS A 209 -11.09 22.83 0.05
N ILE A 210 -10.47 21.67 -0.18
CA ILE A 210 -9.05 21.62 -0.53
C ILE A 210 -8.73 22.45 -1.78
N MET A 211 -9.67 22.57 -2.72
CA MET A 211 -9.48 23.35 -3.95
C MET A 211 -9.34 24.85 -3.70
N ASP A 212 -9.90 25.38 -2.60
CA ASP A 212 -9.74 26.79 -2.21
C ASP A 212 -8.29 27.14 -1.86
N TYR A 213 -7.46 26.11 -1.59
CA TYR A 213 -6.07 26.25 -1.15
C TYR A 213 -5.06 25.74 -2.18
N LEU A 214 -5.51 25.13 -3.28
CA LEU A 214 -4.64 24.60 -4.33
C LEU A 214 -4.62 25.55 -5.53
N LYS A 215 -3.48 25.55 -6.22
CA LYS A 215 -3.33 26.17 -7.54
C LYS A 215 -2.95 25.08 -8.52
N VAL A 216 -3.69 25.00 -9.63
CA VAL A 216 -3.28 24.15 -10.76
C VAL A 216 -2.17 24.90 -11.48
N VAL A 217 -0.99 24.28 -11.54
CA VAL A 217 0.14 24.81 -12.29
C VAL A 217 0.34 23.88 -13.48
N GLU A 218 0.16 24.40 -14.68
CA GLU A 218 0.57 23.69 -15.89
C GLU A 218 2.08 23.54 -15.82
N LYS A 219 2.55 22.29 -15.85
CA LYS A 219 3.99 22.03 -15.92
C LYS A 219 4.41 22.40 -17.34
N THR A 220 5.05 23.55 -17.49
CA THR A 220 5.82 23.84 -18.70
C THR A 220 6.89 22.75 -18.82
N GLU A 221 6.91 22.06 -19.95
CA GLU A 221 7.86 20.99 -20.27
C GLU A 221 9.31 21.51 -20.35
#